data_AF-A0A128FLF5-F1
#
_entry.id   AF-A0A128FLF5-F1
#
_cell.length_a   1.000
_cell.length_b   1.000
_cell.length_c   1.000
_cell.angle_alpha   90.00
_cell.angle_beta   90.00
_cell.angle_gamma   90.00
#
_symmetry.space_group_name_H-M   'P 1'
#
loop_
_entity.id
_entity.type
_entity.pdbx_description
1 polymer ?
#
loop_
_entity_poly.entity_id
_entity_poly.type
_entity_poly.pdbx_seq_one_letter_code
_entity_poly.pdbx_strand_id
1 'polypeptide(L)'
;MAGCVCAWLTGLAQYREIALTKIAALPEPLVRKLFKLTDSQNLDAFTLQLNEKRWTQSRQVPKSEKGPDVVERYRIGKCSLVGGEFPLTPRVYIEDEQLYVLSDTRVWRLFADSFGATLVPEDKLLAKDINRVEQKIVNDRQLIPCDSFNDIADINSVALLDDTLVFTSTETFSVIIAERLRIDRKDLP
;
A
#
# COMPACT_ATOMS: atom_id res chain seq x y z
N MET A 1 -16.07 7.64 19.12
CA MET A 1 -16.11 7.68 17.65
C MET A 1 -14.80 8.14 17.00
N ALA A 2 -14.05 9.09 17.59
CA ALA A 2 -12.72 9.49 17.07
C ALA A 2 -11.62 8.41 17.12
N GLY A 3 -11.80 7.34 17.91
CA GLY A 3 -10.80 6.28 18.09
C GLY A 3 -10.37 5.61 16.78
N CYS A 4 -11.28 5.34 15.85
CA CYS A 4 -10.93 4.75 14.54
C CYS A 4 -10.12 5.72 13.67
N VAL A 5 -10.40 7.03 13.76
CA VAL A 5 -9.63 8.05 13.04
C VAL A 5 -8.23 8.16 13.62
N CYS A 6 -8.09 8.17 14.96
CA CYS A 6 -6.78 8.14 15.60
C CYS A 6 -5.99 6.87 15.25
N ALA A 7 -6.64 5.70 15.30
CA ALA A 7 -6.03 4.41 14.92
C ALA A 7 -5.48 4.45 13.49
N TRP A 8 -6.27 4.97 12.55
CA TRP A 8 -5.86 5.16 11.17
C TRP A 8 -4.66 6.10 11.05
N LEU A 9 -4.73 7.29 11.67
CA LEU A 9 -3.64 8.28 11.67
C LEU A 9 -2.35 7.77 12.32
N THR A 10 -2.44 6.76 13.20
CA THR A 10 -1.29 6.10 13.82
C THR A 10 -0.72 4.94 13.00
N GLY A 11 -1.24 4.70 11.80
CA GLY A 11 -0.69 3.74 10.84
C GLY A 11 -1.44 2.42 10.70
N LEU A 12 -2.59 2.26 11.36
CA LEU A 12 -3.47 1.09 11.16
C LEU A 12 -4.33 1.31 9.92
N ALA A 13 -3.73 1.09 8.74
CA ALA A 13 -4.30 1.40 7.43
C ALA A 13 -5.63 0.68 7.14
N GLN A 14 -5.87 -0.46 7.77
CA GLN A 14 -7.15 -1.20 7.67
C GLN A 14 -8.35 -0.41 8.21
N TYR A 15 -8.12 0.61 9.05
CA TYR A 15 -9.21 1.47 9.56
C TYR A 15 -9.59 2.61 8.62
N ARG A 16 -8.97 2.74 7.44
CA ARG A 16 -9.21 3.86 6.52
C ARG A 16 -10.69 4.07 6.20
N GLU A 17 -11.39 3.05 5.72
CA GLU A 17 -12.79 3.18 5.26
C GLU A 17 -13.72 3.66 6.38
N ILE A 18 -13.61 3.01 7.55
CA ILE A 18 -14.40 3.40 8.72
C ILE A 18 -13.98 4.78 9.23
N ALA A 19 -12.69 5.12 9.19
CA ALA A 19 -12.21 6.45 9.60
C ALA A 19 -12.75 7.55 8.68
N LEU A 20 -12.72 7.38 7.36
CA LEU A 20 -13.30 8.30 6.37
C LEU A 20 -14.79 8.53 6.64
N THR A 21 -15.54 7.45 6.89
CA THR A 21 -16.96 7.53 7.25
C THR A 21 -17.18 8.32 8.54
N LYS A 22 -16.31 8.13 9.55
CA LYS A 22 -16.43 8.83 10.84
C LYS A 22 -16.00 10.28 10.77
N ILE A 23 -15.06 10.65 9.90
CA ILE A 23 -14.62 12.04 9.72
C ILE A 23 -15.79 12.95 9.35
N ALA A 24 -16.68 12.48 8.47
CA ALA A 24 -17.88 13.23 8.06
C ALA A 24 -18.85 13.57 9.22
N ALA A 25 -18.75 12.84 10.35
CA ALA A 25 -19.58 13.06 11.53
C ALA A 25 -18.85 13.80 12.66
N LEU A 26 -17.57 14.14 12.50
CA LEU A 26 -16.80 14.87 13.51
C LEU A 26 -16.99 16.39 13.36
N PRO A 27 -16.96 17.16 14.46
CA PRO A 27 -16.94 18.62 14.39
C PRO A 27 -15.72 19.12 13.61
N GLU A 28 -15.92 20.09 12.72
CA GLU A 28 -14.85 20.68 11.89
C GLU A 28 -13.59 21.09 12.69
N PRO A 29 -13.69 21.77 13.85
CA PRO A 29 -12.50 22.13 14.63
C PRO A 29 -11.64 20.93 15.06
N LEU A 30 -12.28 19.78 15.29
CA LEU A 30 -11.59 18.54 15.65
C LEU A 30 -10.89 17.93 14.44
N VAL A 31 -11.55 17.90 13.27
CA VAL A 31 -10.95 17.41 12.03
C VAL A 31 -9.73 18.24 11.65
N ARG A 32 -9.85 19.57 11.68
CA ARG A 32 -8.72 20.48 11.45
C ARG A 32 -7.56 20.19 12.39
N LYS A 33 -7.82 19.99 13.69
CA LYS A 33 -6.78 19.65 14.66
C LYS A 33 -6.12 18.30 14.40
N LEU A 34 -6.89 17.27 14.07
CA LEU A 34 -6.39 15.92 13.79
C LEU A 34 -5.46 15.90 12.58
N PHE A 35 -5.81 16.64 11.52
CA PHE A 35 -5.05 16.71 10.28
C PHE A 35 -4.08 17.90 10.22
N LYS A 36 -3.92 18.64 11.33
CA LYS A 36 -3.07 19.84 11.44
C LYS A 36 -3.35 20.88 10.34
N LEU A 37 -4.62 21.07 10.02
CA LEU A 37 -5.05 22.03 9.00
C LEU A 37 -5.12 23.45 9.58
N THR A 38 -4.73 24.43 8.79
CA THR A 38 -4.92 25.85 9.07
C THR A 38 -6.34 26.29 8.71
N ASP A 39 -6.80 27.42 9.26
CA ASP A 39 -8.14 27.95 8.99
C ASP A 39 -8.34 28.34 7.51
N SER A 40 -7.24 28.64 6.81
CA SER A 40 -7.23 28.96 5.37
C SER A 40 -7.42 27.75 4.46
N GLN A 41 -7.27 26.52 4.96
CA GLN A 41 -7.44 25.31 4.15
C GLN A 41 -8.93 24.95 4.03
N ASN A 42 -9.35 24.62 2.81
CA ASN A 42 -10.71 24.15 2.53
C ASN A 42 -10.87 22.70 3.01
N LEU A 43 -11.71 22.52 4.03
CA LEU A 43 -11.92 21.22 4.66
C LEU A 43 -12.65 20.21 3.76
N ASP A 44 -13.62 20.67 2.97
CA ASP A 44 -14.38 19.80 2.07
C ASP A 44 -13.48 19.26 0.96
N ALA A 45 -12.66 20.14 0.36
CA ALA A 45 -11.69 19.74 -0.65
C ALA A 45 -10.66 18.75 -0.08
N PHE A 46 -10.18 18.98 1.14
CA PHE A 46 -9.25 18.08 1.81
C PHE A 46 -9.89 16.70 2.11
N THR A 47 -11.12 16.68 2.57
CA THR A 47 -11.85 15.43 2.88
C THR A 47 -12.16 14.65 1.59
N LEU A 48 -12.54 15.35 0.51
CA LEU A 48 -12.71 14.75 -0.81
C LEU A 48 -11.40 14.11 -1.29
N GLN A 49 -10.28 14.83 -1.17
CA GLN A 49 -8.96 14.31 -1.52
C GLN A 49 -8.59 13.06 -0.71
N LEU A 50 -8.87 13.05 0.59
CA LEU A 50 -8.67 11.87 1.44
C LEU A 50 -9.53 10.69 1.02
N ASN A 51 -10.72 10.92 0.47
CA ASN A 51 -11.59 9.85 -0.01
C ASN A 51 -11.07 9.27 -1.33
N GLU A 52 -10.68 10.14 -2.26
CA GLU A 52 -10.29 9.75 -3.62
C GLU A 52 -8.86 9.19 -3.74
N LYS A 53 -7.94 9.58 -2.85
CA LYS A 53 -6.51 9.23 -2.98
C LYS A 53 -5.97 8.51 -1.76
N ARG A 54 -5.38 7.33 -1.95
CA ARG A 54 -4.60 6.65 -0.88
C ARG A 54 -3.41 7.48 -0.43
N TRP A 55 -2.73 8.09 -1.40
CA TRP A 55 -1.52 8.87 -1.19
C TRP A 55 -1.79 10.39 -1.27
N THR A 56 -2.12 11.00 -0.14
CA THR A 56 -2.37 12.45 0.01
C THR A 56 -1.15 13.21 0.52
N GLN A 57 -0.28 12.54 1.27
CA GLN A 57 1.00 13.11 1.71
C GLN A 57 2.10 12.64 0.77
N SER A 58 2.37 13.42 -0.27
CA SER A 58 3.61 13.23 -1.00
C SER A 58 4.74 13.72 -0.09
N ARG A 59 5.30 12.83 0.75
CA ARG A 59 6.61 13.09 1.37
C ARG A 59 7.49 13.56 0.25
N GLN A 60 8.01 14.78 0.35
CA GLN A 60 8.79 15.45 -0.69
C GLN A 60 9.87 14.51 -1.19
N VAL A 61 9.58 13.79 -2.27
CA VAL A 61 10.60 13.07 -3.01
C VAL A 61 11.26 14.13 -3.86
N PRO A 62 12.59 14.26 -3.81
CA PRO A 62 13.30 15.12 -4.74
C PRO A 62 12.83 14.76 -6.14
N LYS A 63 12.23 15.73 -6.85
CA LYS A 63 11.93 15.60 -8.27
C LYS A 63 13.27 15.43 -8.98
N SER A 64 13.68 14.19 -9.19
CA SER A 64 14.69 13.92 -10.20
C SER A 64 14.03 14.21 -11.55
N GLU A 65 14.63 15.07 -12.36
CA GLU A 65 14.19 15.36 -13.73
C GLU A 65 14.21 14.11 -14.64
N LYS A 66 14.76 13.00 -14.12
CA LYS A 66 14.75 11.65 -14.71
C LYS A 66 14.42 10.58 -13.65
N GLY A 67 13.64 10.95 -12.63
CA GLY A 67 13.32 10.08 -11.51
C GLY A 67 12.32 9.00 -11.91
N PRO A 68 12.37 7.83 -11.27
CA PRO A 68 11.38 6.80 -11.55
C PRO A 68 9.97 7.28 -11.21
N ASP A 69 8.99 6.88 -12.01
CA ASP A 69 7.56 7.16 -11.81
C ASP A 69 6.97 6.44 -10.59
N VAL A 70 7.82 5.99 -9.67
CA VAL A 70 7.51 5.12 -8.53
C VAL A 70 8.28 5.61 -7.31
N VAL A 71 7.58 5.72 -6.17
CA VAL A 71 8.14 6.17 -4.88
C VAL A 71 7.91 5.13 -3.82
N GLU A 72 8.97 4.57 -3.22
CA GLU A 72 8.83 3.70 -2.04
C GLU A 72 8.15 4.46 -0.89
N ARG A 73 7.05 3.91 -0.38
CA ARG A 73 6.32 4.44 0.77
C ARG A 73 6.58 3.61 2.02
N TYR A 74 6.54 2.27 1.88
CA TYR A 74 6.76 1.34 2.97
C TYR A 74 7.50 0.09 2.52
N ARG A 75 8.09 -0.59 3.50
CA ARG A 75 8.67 -1.91 3.36
C ARG A 75 8.36 -2.71 4.61
N ILE A 76 7.69 -3.85 4.44
CA ILE A 76 7.22 -4.73 5.52
C ILE A 76 7.81 -6.14 5.36
N GLY A 77 7.83 -6.91 6.43
CA GLY A 77 8.41 -8.26 6.45
C GLY A 77 9.95 -8.35 6.48
N LYS A 78 10.67 -7.22 6.60
CA LYS A 78 12.14 -7.22 6.72
C LYS A 78 12.57 -7.70 8.11
N CYS A 79 13.15 -8.90 8.24
CA CYS A 79 13.93 -9.26 9.43
C CYS A 79 15.40 -8.95 9.17
N SER A 80 16.00 -8.12 10.01
CA SER A 80 17.44 -7.87 9.98
C SER A 80 18.26 -8.98 10.65
N LEU A 81 17.65 -9.96 11.33
CA LEU A 81 18.43 -10.92 12.13
C LEU A 81 18.00 -12.40 12.07
N VAL A 82 16.71 -12.78 12.03
CA VAL A 82 16.29 -14.20 11.92
C VAL A 82 14.82 -14.28 11.45
N GLY A 83 14.57 -14.64 10.19
CA GLY A 83 13.23 -15.00 9.68
C GLY A 83 12.15 -13.91 9.75
N GLY A 84 11.91 -13.22 8.64
CA GLY A 84 10.83 -12.22 8.51
C GLY A 84 9.44 -12.72 8.87
N GLU A 85 8.45 -11.83 8.78
CA GLU A 85 7.02 -12.18 8.93
C GLU A 85 6.61 -13.32 7.97
N PHE A 86 7.39 -13.56 6.92
CA PHE A 86 7.16 -14.55 5.89
C PHE A 86 8.07 -15.77 6.00
N PRO A 87 7.52 -16.98 6.17
CA PRO A 87 8.30 -18.22 6.25
C PRO A 87 8.94 -18.61 4.91
N LEU A 88 8.33 -18.23 3.78
CA LEU A 88 8.85 -18.39 2.42
C LEU A 88 8.80 -17.04 1.69
N THR A 89 9.46 -16.93 0.54
CA THR A 89 9.44 -15.69 -0.25
C THR A 89 7.99 -15.28 -0.53
N PRO A 90 7.56 -14.10 -0.05
CA PRO A 90 6.18 -13.68 -0.24
C PRO A 90 5.92 -13.41 -1.71
N ARG A 91 4.67 -13.62 -2.11
CA ARG A 91 4.14 -13.22 -3.41
C ARG A 91 2.94 -12.31 -3.24
N VAL A 92 2.75 -11.37 -4.16
CA VAL A 92 1.64 -10.42 -4.12
C VAL A 92 0.69 -10.63 -5.28
N TYR A 93 -0.60 -10.38 -5.05
CA TYR A 93 -1.65 -10.49 -6.06
C TYR A 93 -2.83 -9.57 -5.73
N ILE A 94 -3.73 -9.40 -6.70
CA ILE A 94 -4.98 -8.65 -6.55
C ILE A 94 -6.17 -9.59 -6.75
N GLU A 95 -7.15 -9.47 -5.87
CA GLU A 95 -8.44 -10.14 -5.98
C GLU A 95 -9.51 -9.20 -5.42
N ASP A 96 -10.64 -9.07 -6.13
CA ASP A 96 -11.77 -8.23 -5.73
C ASP A 96 -11.34 -6.81 -5.28
N GLU A 97 -10.51 -6.14 -6.11
CA GLU A 97 -9.97 -4.79 -5.87
C GLU A 97 -9.16 -4.65 -4.56
N GLN A 98 -8.65 -5.76 -4.05
CA GLN A 98 -7.88 -5.81 -2.82
C GLN A 98 -6.52 -6.48 -3.04
N LEU A 99 -5.49 -5.90 -2.44
CA LEU A 99 -4.12 -6.44 -2.45
C LEU A 99 -3.97 -7.53 -1.38
N TYR A 100 -3.30 -8.60 -1.74
CA TYR A 100 -2.98 -9.71 -0.86
C TYR A 100 -1.51 -10.09 -0.96
N VAL A 101 -1.01 -10.67 0.13
CA VAL A 101 0.31 -11.28 0.22
C VAL A 101 0.12 -12.75 0.55
N LEU A 102 0.71 -13.63 -0.24
CA LEU A 102 0.80 -15.07 -0.01
C LEU A 102 2.23 -15.42 0.40
N SER A 103 2.41 -16.16 1.49
CA SER A 103 3.68 -16.81 1.81
C SER A 103 3.37 -18.21 2.32
N ASP A 104 3.85 -19.22 1.60
CA ASP A 104 3.51 -20.63 1.82
C ASP A 104 1.99 -20.85 1.77
N THR A 105 1.37 -21.21 2.89
CA THR A 105 -0.06 -21.50 3.05
C THR A 105 -0.83 -20.37 3.72
N ARG A 106 -0.15 -19.27 4.02
CA ARG A 106 -0.72 -18.12 4.74
C ARG A 106 -0.97 -16.97 3.78
N VAL A 107 -2.14 -16.34 3.94
CA VAL A 107 -2.49 -15.14 3.22
C VAL A 107 -2.78 -14.01 4.17
N TRP A 108 -2.33 -12.83 3.77
CA TRP A 108 -2.61 -11.58 4.43
C TRP A 108 -3.26 -10.64 3.45
N ARG A 109 -4.30 -9.97 3.90
CA ARG A 109 -4.84 -8.79 3.23
C ARG A 109 -3.93 -7.60 3.53
N LEU A 110 -3.49 -6.91 2.49
CA LEU A 110 -2.60 -5.76 2.60
C LEU A 110 -3.39 -4.45 2.49
N PHE A 111 -3.35 -3.66 3.55
CA PHE A 111 -3.81 -2.29 3.55
C PHE A 111 -2.62 -1.35 3.53
N ALA A 112 -2.66 -0.32 2.69
CA ALA A 112 -1.62 0.69 2.63
C ALA A 112 -2.18 2.02 2.14
N ASP A 113 -1.76 3.10 2.80
CA ASP A 113 -2.03 4.47 2.41
C ASP A 113 -1.05 5.45 3.08
N SER A 114 -1.28 6.76 2.95
CA SER A 114 -0.42 7.81 3.49
C SER A 114 -0.05 7.69 4.97
N PHE A 115 -0.87 7.01 5.78
CA PHE A 115 -0.68 6.94 7.22
C PHE A 115 0.03 5.66 7.65
N GLY A 116 -0.08 4.57 6.89
CA GLY A 116 0.65 3.35 7.20
C GLY A 116 0.44 2.21 6.21
N ALA A 117 1.05 1.08 6.53
CA ALA A 117 0.81 -0.19 5.87
C ALA A 117 0.58 -1.27 6.93
N THR A 118 -0.39 -2.15 6.71
CA THR A 118 -0.76 -3.19 7.68
C THR A 118 -1.16 -4.47 6.95
N LEU A 119 -0.65 -5.60 7.46
CA LEU A 119 -1.06 -6.94 7.05
C LEU A 119 -2.08 -7.47 8.05
N VAL A 120 -3.25 -7.84 7.54
CA VAL A 120 -4.28 -8.51 8.33
C VAL A 120 -4.35 -9.96 7.86
N PRO A 121 -4.10 -10.96 8.73
CA PRO A 121 -4.24 -12.36 8.37
C PRO A 121 -5.64 -12.65 7.81
N GLU A 122 -5.70 -13.37 6.70
CA GLU A 122 -6.94 -13.90 6.18
C GLU A 122 -7.10 -15.36 6.59
N ASP A 123 -8.06 -15.59 7.47
CA ASP A 123 -8.48 -16.92 7.85
C ASP A 123 -9.35 -17.48 6.72
N LYS A 124 -8.71 -18.07 5.69
CA LYS A 124 -9.22 -19.11 4.77
C LYS A 124 -8.60 -18.95 3.38
N LEU A 125 -7.63 -19.80 3.06
CA LEU A 125 -7.57 -20.36 1.71
C LEU A 125 -7.49 -21.87 1.84
N LEU A 126 -8.34 -22.59 1.11
CA LEU A 126 -8.14 -24.01 0.90
C LEU A 126 -7.00 -24.17 -0.11
N ALA A 127 -6.28 -25.29 -0.09
CA ALA A 127 -5.17 -25.53 -1.03
C ALA A 127 -5.56 -25.38 -2.51
N LYS A 128 -6.85 -25.55 -2.85
CA LYS A 128 -7.40 -25.33 -4.19
C LYS A 128 -7.42 -23.85 -4.60
N ASP A 129 -7.58 -22.95 -3.63
CA ASP A 129 -7.61 -21.52 -3.85
C ASP A 129 -6.18 -20.97 -4.05
N ILE A 130 -5.18 -21.60 -3.42
CA ILE A 130 -3.75 -21.24 -3.58
C ILE A 130 -3.30 -21.40 -5.04
N ASN A 131 -3.62 -22.52 -5.70
CA ASN A 131 -3.26 -22.71 -7.12
C ASN A 131 -3.93 -21.68 -8.04
N ARG A 132 -5.16 -21.27 -7.71
CA ARG A 132 -5.87 -20.22 -8.45
C ARG A 132 -5.26 -18.84 -8.20
N VAL A 133 -4.82 -18.57 -6.97
CA VAL A 133 -4.08 -17.36 -6.60
C VAL A 133 -2.75 -17.31 -7.32
N GLU A 134 -2.00 -18.42 -7.38
CA GLU A 134 -0.72 -18.49 -8.09
C GLU A 134 -0.86 -18.12 -9.57
N GLN A 135 -1.96 -18.50 -10.21
CA GLN A 135 -2.26 -18.14 -11.61
C GLN A 135 -2.57 -16.65 -11.80
N LYS A 136 -2.97 -15.93 -10.74
CA LYS A 136 -3.23 -14.48 -10.78
C LYS A 136 -1.97 -13.64 -10.52
N ILE A 137 -0.89 -14.26 -10.07
CA ILE A 137 0.37 -13.56 -9.81
C ILE A 137 0.97 -13.16 -11.15
N VAL A 138 0.97 -11.87 -11.42
CA VAL A 138 1.55 -11.32 -12.64
C VAL A 138 3.03 -11.09 -12.40
N ASN A 139 3.88 -11.72 -13.21
CA ASN A 139 5.32 -11.44 -13.24
C ASN A 139 5.62 -10.33 -14.24
N ASP A 140 4.96 -9.18 -14.11
CA ASP A 140 5.19 -8.05 -15.02
C ASP A 140 6.28 -7.12 -14.48
N ARG A 141 7.52 -7.56 -14.66
CA ARG A 141 8.72 -6.80 -14.27
C ARG A 141 8.84 -5.45 -14.99
N GLN A 142 8.08 -5.21 -16.06
CA GLN A 142 8.11 -3.93 -16.79
C GLN A 142 7.45 -2.79 -16.00
N LEU A 143 6.67 -3.10 -14.96
CA LEU A 143 6.05 -2.12 -14.08
C LEU A 143 7.05 -1.43 -13.14
N ILE A 144 8.29 -1.92 -13.03
CA ILE A 144 9.28 -1.42 -12.09
C ILE A 144 10.58 -1.10 -12.83
N PRO A 145 11.00 0.17 -12.89
CA PRO A 145 12.37 0.49 -13.29
C PRO A 145 13.29 -0.04 -12.17
N CYS A 146 13.96 -1.17 -12.39
CA CYS A 146 14.82 -1.82 -11.37
C CYS A 146 15.87 -0.85 -10.78
N ASP A 147 16.29 0.15 -11.54
CA ASP A 147 17.24 1.20 -11.12
C ASP A 147 16.72 2.08 -9.97
N SER A 148 15.44 1.95 -9.60
CA SER A 148 14.82 2.71 -8.51
C SER A 148 15.14 2.15 -7.12
N PHE A 149 15.61 0.90 -7.03
CA PHE A 149 15.77 0.18 -5.78
C PHE A 149 17.15 -0.50 -5.70
N ASN A 150 18.15 0.24 -5.22
CA ASN A 150 19.55 -0.22 -5.18
C ASN A 150 19.81 -1.42 -4.25
N ASP A 151 18.87 -1.76 -3.37
CA ASP A 151 19.01 -2.82 -2.37
C ASP A 151 18.32 -4.14 -2.77
N ILE A 152 17.88 -4.27 -4.02
CA ILE A 152 17.13 -5.43 -4.51
C ILE A 152 17.72 -5.90 -5.83
N ALA A 153 18.22 -7.13 -5.85
CA ALA A 153 18.74 -7.72 -7.08
C ALA A 153 17.63 -8.30 -7.99
N ASP A 154 16.53 -8.80 -7.42
CA ASP A 154 15.45 -9.41 -8.18
C ASP A 154 14.05 -9.24 -7.55
N ILE A 155 13.05 -9.19 -8.42
CA ILE A 155 11.63 -9.08 -8.08
C ILE A 155 10.97 -10.45 -8.29
N ASN A 156 10.39 -10.97 -7.21
CA ASN A 156 9.70 -12.27 -7.18
C ASN A 156 8.26 -12.17 -7.70
N SER A 157 7.55 -11.09 -7.38
CA SER A 157 6.18 -10.84 -7.81
C SER A 157 5.83 -9.37 -7.72
N VAL A 158 4.84 -8.94 -8.50
CA VAL A 158 4.37 -7.55 -8.54
C VAL A 158 2.85 -7.49 -8.69
N ALA A 159 2.25 -6.46 -8.10
CA ALA A 159 0.84 -6.16 -8.19
C ALA A 159 0.65 -4.64 -8.21
N LEU A 160 -0.26 -4.13 -9.05
CA LEU A 160 -0.60 -2.71 -9.12
C LEU A 160 -2.10 -2.54 -8.96
N LEU A 161 -2.52 -1.89 -7.86
CA LEU A 161 -3.90 -1.51 -7.61
C LEU A 161 -3.97 0.02 -7.61
N ASP A 162 -4.62 0.58 -8.63
CA ASP A 162 -4.70 2.03 -8.87
C ASP A 162 -3.31 2.70 -8.89
N ASP A 163 -3.01 3.47 -7.85
CA ASP A 163 -1.76 4.21 -7.62
C ASP A 163 -0.79 3.47 -6.69
N THR A 164 -1.16 2.26 -6.22
CA THR A 164 -0.41 1.48 -5.24
C THR A 164 0.26 0.29 -5.89
N LEU A 165 1.56 0.41 -6.12
CA LEU A 165 2.43 -0.64 -6.61
C LEU A 165 2.99 -1.44 -5.44
N VAL A 166 2.88 -2.75 -5.49
CA VAL A 166 3.43 -3.66 -4.48
C VAL A 166 4.28 -4.69 -5.17
N PHE A 167 5.45 -4.99 -4.63
CA PHE A 167 6.30 -6.06 -5.14
C PHE A 167 7.10 -6.70 -4.04
N THR A 168 7.63 -7.89 -4.33
CA THR A 168 8.40 -8.66 -3.35
C THR A 168 9.78 -9.01 -3.85
N SER A 169 10.74 -9.12 -2.92
CA SER A 169 12.13 -9.45 -3.20
C SER A 169 12.44 -10.89 -2.77
N THR A 170 13.11 -11.65 -3.64
CA THR A 170 13.56 -13.02 -3.36
C THR A 170 14.61 -13.09 -2.25
N GLU A 171 15.43 -12.04 -2.11
CA GLU A 171 16.56 -12.01 -1.18
C GLU A 171 16.18 -11.51 0.20
N THR A 172 15.37 -10.46 0.25
CA THR A 172 15.04 -9.79 1.51
C THR A 172 13.75 -10.30 2.13
N PHE A 173 12.97 -11.11 1.40
CA PHE A 173 11.65 -11.59 1.78
C PHE A 173 10.72 -10.44 2.17
N SER A 174 10.98 -9.24 1.67
CA SER A 174 10.20 -8.04 1.98
C SER A 174 9.07 -7.86 0.98
N VAL A 175 7.98 -7.28 1.46
CA VAL A 175 6.92 -6.69 0.62
C VAL A 175 7.15 -5.18 0.61
N ILE A 176 7.35 -4.65 -0.58
CA ILE A 176 7.68 -3.25 -0.80
C ILE A 176 6.48 -2.59 -1.44
N ILE A 177 6.10 -1.45 -0.88
CA ILE A 177 4.89 -0.72 -1.24
C ILE A 177 5.32 0.64 -1.71
N ALA A 178 4.95 0.97 -2.94
CA ALA A 178 5.30 2.19 -3.60
C ALA A 178 4.07 2.87 -4.19
N GLU A 179 4.14 4.18 -4.29
CA GLU A 179 3.16 4.98 -5.02
C GLU A 179 3.63 5.17 -6.47
N ARG A 180 2.74 4.92 -7.43
CA ARG A 180 2.98 5.20 -8.86
C ARG A 180 2.47 6.61 -9.18
N LEU A 181 3.39 7.50 -9.56
CA LEU A 181 3.11 8.93 -9.78
C LEU A 181 2.57 9.26 -11.18
N ARG A 182 2.72 8.36 -12.15
CA ARG A 182 2.18 8.52 -13.51
C ARG A 182 1.29 7.36 -13.92
N ILE A 183 0.05 7.69 -14.29
CA ILE A 183 -0.82 6.87 -15.12
C ILE A 183 -0.91 7.58 -16.46
N ASP A 184 0.02 7.30 -17.38
CA ASP A 184 -0.25 7.61 -18.78
C ASP A 184 -1.32 6.62 -19.23
N ARG A 185 -2.51 7.12 -19.59
CA ARG A 185 -3.70 6.36 -20.04
C ARG A 185 -3.47 5.55 -21.33
N LYS A 186 -2.23 5.34 -21.78
CA LYS A 186 -1.90 4.61 -23.00
C LYS A 186 -1.60 3.13 -22.80
N ASP A 187 -1.51 2.65 -21.55
CA ASP A 187 -1.11 1.26 -21.24
C ASP A 187 -2.24 0.38 -20.67
N LEU A 188 -3.50 0.75 -20.87
CA LEU A 188 -4.63 -0.17 -20.65
C LEU A 188 -5.05 -0.76 -22.02
N PRO A 189 -5.15 -2.10 -22.17
CA PRO A 189 -5.56 -2.75 -23.41
C PRO A 189 -7.00 -2.41 -23.82
#